data_AF-A0A9W4GH70-F1
#
_entry.id   AF-A0A9W4GH70-F1
#
_cell.length_a   1.000
_cell.length_b   1.000
_cell.length_c   1.000
_cell.angle_alpha   90.00
_cell.angle_beta   90.00
_cell.angle_gamma   90.00
#
_symmetry.space_group_name_H-M   'P 1'
#
loop_
_entity.id
_entity.type
_entity.pdbx_description
1 polymer ?
#
loop_
_entity_poly.entity_id
_entity_poly.type
_entity_poly.pdbx_seq_one_letter_code
_entity_poly.pdbx_strand_id
1 'polypeptide(L)'
;MSPRKYLVLVALGLFHTVNGNWSIYRGANCLGDQYFHNNLINIIGHYCDWDRNNQWKLKSKEHPKSFAHDRSGSLLYFINLPRNDPYSVIFYGERTLHYIALNEDCEFHFASTFSEYPSTDEQLILDDLFMCEPIS
;
A
#
# COMPACT_ATOMS: atom_id res chain seq x y z
N MET A 1 -36.88 35.26 22.10
CA MET A 1 -36.77 33.77 22.03
C MET A 1 -35.61 33.44 21.11
N SER A 2 -34.55 32.82 21.64
CA SER A 2 -33.35 32.43 20.89
C SER A 2 -33.30 30.90 20.81
N PRO A 3 -33.08 30.31 19.62
CA PRO A 3 -32.57 28.95 19.59
C PRO A 3 -31.39 28.73 18.63
N ARG A 4 -30.37 28.10 19.24
CA ARG A 4 -29.52 27.02 18.73
C ARG A 4 -28.49 27.38 17.65
N LYS A 5 -27.29 27.72 18.14
CA LYS A 5 -26.03 27.53 17.42
C LYS A 5 -25.78 26.02 17.28
N TYR A 6 -25.86 25.51 16.06
CA TYR A 6 -25.39 24.16 15.75
C TYR A 6 -23.86 24.22 15.69
N LEU A 7 -23.21 23.64 16.69
CA LEU A 7 -21.80 23.35 16.65
C LEU A 7 -21.63 22.10 15.79
N VAL A 8 -21.39 22.32 14.49
CA VAL A 8 -20.98 21.23 13.59
C VAL A 8 -19.53 20.94 13.93
N LEU A 9 -19.31 19.90 14.73
CA LEU A 9 -18.02 19.21 14.80
C LEU A 9 -17.81 18.55 13.44
N VAL A 10 -17.22 19.30 12.50
CA VAL A 10 -16.58 18.71 11.34
C VAL A 10 -15.39 17.95 11.91
N ALA A 11 -15.55 16.64 12.10
CA ALA A 11 -14.42 15.75 12.28
C ALA A 11 -13.49 16.03 11.10
N LEU A 12 -12.30 16.54 11.39
CA LEU A 12 -11.22 16.64 10.41
C LEU A 12 -10.90 15.21 9.99
N GLY A 13 -11.63 14.71 9.00
CA GLY A 13 -11.13 13.71 8.09
C GLY A 13 -9.90 14.32 7.48
N LEU A 14 -8.75 14.00 8.06
CA LEU A 14 -7.46 14.23 7.44
C LEU A 14 -7.42 13.32 6.22
N PHE A 15 -8.09 13.75 5.16
CA PHE A 15 -7.79 13.31 3.81
C PHE A 15 -6.37 13.83 3.54
N HIS A 16 -5.38 13.10 4.03
CA HIS A 16 -4.02 13.24 3.57
C HIS A 16 -4.03 12.72 2.14
N THR A 17 -4.38 13.59 1.20
CA THR A 17 -4.02 13.42 -0.20
C THR A 17 -2.50 13.56 -0.26
N VAL A 18 -1.79 12.46 0.01
CA VAL A 18 -0.34 12.40 -0.11
C VAL A 18 -0.03 12.34 -1.60
N ASN A 19 -0.13 13.50 -2.24
CA ASN A 19 0.21 13.72 -3.64
C ASN A 19 1.75 13.90 -3.77
N GLY A 20 2.50 12.99 -3.16
CA GLY A 20 3.95 13.02 -3.11
C GLY A 20 4.50 11.63 -3.37
N ASN A 21 5.36 11.51 -4.37
CA ASN A 21 6.12 10.30 -4.66
C ASN A 21 6.79 9.79 -3.37
N TRP A 22 6.18 8.80 -2.74
CA TRP A 22 6.75 8.12 -1.59
C TRP A 22 7.84 7.19 -2.09
N SER A 23 9.07 7.50 -1.71
CA SER A 23 10.19 6.64 -2.03
C SER A 23 10.26 5.43 -1.09
N ILE A 24 10.42 4.24 -1.67
CA ILE A 24 10.67 2.98 -0.95
C ILE A 24 11.84 3.06 0.04
N TYR A 25 12.79 3.98 -0.15
CA TYR A 25 13.93 4.17 0.77
C TYR A 25 13.50 4.65 2.16
N ARG A 26 12.31 5.23 2.31
CA ARG A 26 11.78 5.65 3.61
C ARG A 26 11.16 4.51 4.40
N GLY A 27 10.99 3.31 3.83
CA GLY A 27 10.19 2.26 4.47
C GLY A 27 8.73 2.67 4.66
N ALA A 28 7.98 1.84 5.40
CA ALA A 28 6.56 2.03 5.71
C ALA A 28 6.26 1.70 7.18
N ASN A 29 5.40 2.48 7.82
CA ASN A 29 4.81 2.20 9.11
C ASN A 29 3.29 2.01 8.92
N CYS A 30 2.85 0.78 9.06
CA CYS A 30 1.43 0.40 8.94
C CYS A 30 0.92 0.04 10.34
N LEU A 31 0.20 0.98 10.98
CA LEU A 31 -0.41 0.78 12.31
C LEU A 31 0.57 0.30 13.41
N GLY A 32 1.85 0.68 13.32
CA GLY A 32 2.91 0.30 14.26
C GLY A 32 3.83 -0.81 13.75
N ASP A 33 3.44 -1.55 12.70
CA ASP A 33 4.34 -2.49 12.03
C ASP A 33 5.24 -1.73 11.05
N GLN A 34 6.55 -1.78 11.32
CA GLN A 34 7.55 -1.05 10.55
C GLN A 34 8.20 -1.94 9.50
N TYR A 35 8.11 -1.58 8.24
CA TYR A 35 8.75 -2.22 7.10
C TYR A 35 9.89 -1.34 6.59
N PHE A 36 11.12 -1.65 6.96
CA PHE A 36 12.27 -0.89 6.48
C PHE A 36 12.51 -1.12 4.99
N HIS A 37 13.25 -0.21 4.37
CA HIS A 37 13.62 -0.27 2.96
C HIS A 37 14.08 -1.66 2.50
N ASN A 38 15.02 -2.28 3.25
CA ASN A 38 15.54 -3.60 2.91
C ASN A 38 14.47 -4.69 2.96
N ASN A 39 13.52 -4.62 3.89
CA ASN A 39 12.41 -5.57 3.96
C ASN A 39 11.51 -5.43 2.73
N LEU A 40 11.15 -4.19 2.37
CA LEU A 40 10.32 -3.92 1.21
C LEU A 40 10.97 -4.38 -0.09
N ILE A 41 12.27 -4.10 -0.29
CA ILE A 41 13.03 -4.57 -1.47
C ILE A 41 13.06 -6.10 -1.54
N ASN A 42 13.32 -6.78 -0.41
CA ASN A 42 13.32 -8.23 -0.37
C ASN A 42 11.94 -8.80 -0.74
N ILE A 43 10.87 -8.21 -0.21
CA ILE A 43 9.49 -8.60 -0.53
C ILE A 43 9.23 -8.42 -2.03
N ILE A 44 9.56 -7.26 -2.61
CA ILE A 44 9.42 -7.01 -4.05
C ILE A 44 10.18 -8.07 -4.86
N GLY A 45 11.40 -8.42 -4.45
CA GLY A 45 12.20 -9.47 -5.09
C GLY A 45 11.54 -10.86 -5.10
N HIS A 46 10.65 -11.16 -4.15
CA HIS A 46 9.88 -12.40 -4.18
C HIS A 46 8.78 -12.39 -5.24
N TYR A 47 8.14 -11.24 -5.49
CA TYR A 47 7.00 -11.10 -6.41
C TYR A 47 7.38 -10.63 -7.82
N CYS A 48 8.60 -10.16 -8.00
CA CYS A 48 9.10 -9.65 -9.28
C CYS A 48 10.25 -10.52 -9.80
N ASP A 49 10.40 -10.56 -11.13
CA ASP A 49 11.50 -11.23 -11.82
C ASP A 49 11.89 -10.50 -13.10
N TRP A 50 13.02 -10.89 -13.69
CA TRP A 50 13.36 -10.52 -15.05
C TRP A 50 12.57 -11.36 -16.05
N ASP A 51 11.83 -10.70 -16.95
CA ASP A 51 11.13 -11.36 -18.03
C ASP A 51 12.09 -11.80 -19.15
N ARG A 52 11.54 -12.42 -20.21
CA ARG A 52 12.34 -12.89 -21.36
C ARG A 52 13.01 -11.76 -22.16
N ASN A 53 12.55 -10.52 -21.97
CA ASN A 53 13.11 -9.33 -22.60
C ASN A 53 14.08 -8.59 -21.67
N ASN A 54 14.46 -9.21 -20.55
CA ASN A 54 15.31 -8.61 -19.53
C ASN A 54 14.71 -7.30 -18.98
N GLN A 55 13.40 -7.31 -18.70
CA GLN A 55 12.67 -6.27 -17.98
C GLN A 55 12.27 -6.78 -16.59
N TRP A 56 12.43 -5.96 -15.56
CA TRP A 56 11.98 -6.28 -14.20
C TRP A 56 10.46 -6.12 -14.12
N LYS A 57 9.73 -7.22 -13.90
CA LYS A 57 8.28 -7.30 -14.05
C LYS A 57 7.66 -8.15 -12.94
N LEU A 58 6.37 -7.92 -12.69
CA LEU A 58 5.60 -8.70 -11.73
C LEU A 58 5.41 -10.14 -12.24
N LYS A 59 5.72 -11.15 -11.42
CA LYS A 59 5.66 -12.58 -11.78
C LYS A 59 4.24 -13.06 -12.09
N SER A 60 3.25 -12.54 -11.38
CA SER A 60 1.83 -12.90 -11.52
C SER A 60 0.94 -11.67 -11.42
N LYS A 61 -0.16 -11.67 -12.16
CA LYS A 61 -1.20 -10.62 -12.13
C LYS A 61 -2.40 -11.02 -11.27
N GLU A 62 -2.30 -12.13 -10.55
CA GLU A 62 -3.34 -12.70 -9.66
C GLU A 62 -3.31 -12.04 -8.26
N HIS A 63 -3.17 -10.71 -8.25
CA HIS A 63 -3.20 -9.91 -7.04
C HIS A 63 -4.41 -8.98 -7.10
N PRO A 64 -4.98 -8.61 -5.94
CA PRO A 64 -5.96 -7.52 -5.88
C PRO A 64 -5.38 -6.28 -6.56
N LYS A 65 -6.23 -5.53 -7.29
CA LYS A 65 -5.74 -4.48 -8.19
C LYS A 65 -6.69 -3.31 -8.30
N SER A 66 -6.13 -2.15 -8.61
CA SER A 66 -6.87 -0.90 -8.87
C SER A 66 -6.13 -0.04 -9.88
N PHE A 67 -6.83 0.85 -10.57
CA PHE A 67 -6.17 1.83 -11.43
C PHE A 67 -5.58 2.96 -10.59
N ALA A 68 -4.34 3.32 -10.85
CA ALA A 68 -3.72 4.51 -10.28
C ALA A 68 -4.59 5.74 -10.57
N HIS A 69 -4.77 6.58 -9.56
CA HIS A 69 -5.45 7.88 -9.71
C HIS A 69 -4.57 8.96 -10.36
N ASP A 70 -3.28 8.67 -10.56
CA ASP A 70 -2.50 9.52 -11.43
C ASP A 70 -3.01 9.35 -12.88
N ARG A 71 -2.93 10.41 -13.67
CA ARG A 71 -3.49 10.46 -15.03
C ARG A 71 -2.79 9.51 -16.02
N SER A 72 -1.89 8.63 -15.55
CA SER A 72 -1.21 7.63 -16.37
C SER A 72 -2.09 6.43 -16.70
N GLY A 73 -3.13 6.16 -15.90
CA GLY A 73 -4.00 4.99 -16.08
C GLY A 73 -3.30 3.65 -15.79
N SER A 74 -2.15 3.68 -15.10
CA SER A 74 -1.40 2.47 -14.76
C SER A 74 -2.16 1.61 -13.76
N LEU A 75 -2.18 0.29 -13.99
CA LEU A 75 -2.79 -0.66 -13.06
C LEU A 75 -1.83 -0.95 -11.90
N LEU A 76 -2.32 -0.78 -10.68
CA LEU A 76 -1.63 -1.11 -9.44
C LEU A 76 -2.08 -2.48 -8.93
N TYR A 77 -1.11 -3.29 -8.52
CA TYR A 77 -1.26 -4.60 -7.93
C TYR A 77 -0.86 -4.53 -6.45
N PHE A 78 -1.72 -5.03 -5.57
CA PHE A 78 -1.55 -4.97 -4.13
C PHE A 78 -0.94 -6.28 -3.63
N ILE A 79 0.29 -6.18 -3.16
CA ILE A 79 1.07 -7.31 -2.66
C ILE A 79 1.01 -7.31 -1.14
N ASN A 80 0.53 -8.41 -0.56
CA ASN A 80 0.42 -8.52 0.90
C ASN A 80 1.79 -8.45 1.56
N LEU A 81 1.88 -7.62 2.59
CA LEU A 81 3.05 -7.56 3.45
C LEU A 81 2.89 -8.62 4.55
N PRO A 82 3.89 -9.50 4.75
CA PRO A 82 3.90 -10.39 5.90
C PRO A 82 3.97 -9.58 7.19
N ARG A 83 3.66 -10.21 8.33
CA ARG A 83 3.88 -9.55 9.61
C ARG A 83 5.38 -9.32 9.81
N ASN A 84 5.74 -8.11 10.19
CA ASN A 84 7.10 -7.77 10.60
C ASN A 84 7.07 -7.40 12.09
N ASP A 85 7.84 -8.09 12.91
CA ASP A 85 7.94 -7.72 14.32
C ASP A 85 8.86 -6.49 14.50
N PRO A 86 8.84 -5.82 15.66
CA PRO A 86 9.70 -4.67 15.91
C PRO A 86 11.20 -5.01 15.95
N TYR A 87 11.58 -6.29 15.87
CA TYR A 87 12.96 -6.75 15.74
C TYR A 87 13.32 -7.12 14.28
N SER A 88 12.48 -6.74 13.32
CA SER A 88 12.66 -6.96 11.88
C SER A 88 12.65 -8.44 11.45
N VAL A 89 12.01 -9.31 12.23
CA VAL A 89 11.77 -10.69 11.83
C VAL A 89 10.51 -10.74 10.97
N ILE A 90 10.67 -11.21 9.73
CA ILE A 90 9.57 -11.43 8.80
C ILE A 90 8.95 -12.80 9.04
N PHE A 91 7.66 -12.83 9.38
CA PHE A 91 6.90 -14.07 9.56
C PHE A 91 6.13 -14.42 8.28
N TYR A 92 6.79 -15.15 7.39
CA TYR A 92 6.18 -15.66 6.16
C TYR A 92 5.10 -16.70 6.52
N GLY A 93 3.82 -16.31 6.41
CA GLY A 93 2.67 -17.17 6.70
C GLY A 93 1.57 -16.48 7.52
N GLU A 94 1.93 -15.46 8.31
CA GLU A 94 0.94 -14.58 8.94
C GLU A 94 0.53 -13.51 7.94
N ARG A 95 -0.71 -13.61 7.45
CA ARG A 95 -1.30 -12.59 6.59
C ARG A 95 -1.63 -11.38 7.46
N THR A 96 -1.19 -10.21 7.00
CA THR A 96 -1.64 -8.92 7.57
C THR A 96 -2.68 -8.31 6.64
N LEU A 97 -3.27 -7.19 7.06
CA LEU A 97 -4.04 -6.35 6.16
C LEU A 97 -3.17 -5.25 5.52
N HIS A 98 -1.84 -5.34 5.62
CA HIS A 98 -0.89 -4.40 5.05
C HIS A 98 -0.47 -4.86 3.66
N TYR A 99 -0.32 -3.91 2.74
CA TYR A 99 0.00 -4.18 1.34
C TYR A 99 0.94 -3.11 0.80
N ILE A 100 1.71 -3.47 -0.22
CA ILE A 100 2.36 -2.49 -1.11
C ILE A 100 1.65 -2.48 -2.45
N ALA A 101 1.52 -1.28 -3.04
CA ALA A 101 1.04 -1.08 -4.38
C ALA A 101 2.23 -1.01 -5.34
N LEU A 102 2.27 -1.95 -6.28
CA LEU A 102 3.25 -2.01 -7.37
C LEU A 102 2.54 -1.87 -8.72
N ASN A 103 3.17 -1.27 -9.72
CA ASN A 103 2.70 -1.42 -11.10
C ASN A 103 3.26 -2.70 -11.75
N GLU A 104 2.94 -2.94 -13.03
CA GLU A 104 3.42 -4.12 -13.76
C GLU A 104 4.94 -4.16 -13.93
N ASP A 105 5.59 -2.99 -13.93
CA ASP A 105 7.04 -2.78 -13.96
C ASP A 105 7.70 -2.94 -12.58
N CYS A 106 6.95 -3.41 -11.58
CA CYS A 106 7.41 -3.56 -10.20
C CYS A 106 7.92 -2.26 -9.57
N GLU A 107 7.45 -1.12 -10.04
CA GLU A 107 7.71 0.17 -9.42
C GLU A 107 6.82 0.32 -8.19
N PHE A 108 7.43 0.67 -7.06
CA PHE A 108 6.73 0.94 -5.81
C PHE A 108 6.03 2.30 -5.87
N HIS A 109 4.74 2.32 -5.54
CA HIS A 109 3.97 3.56 -5.41
C HIS A 109 3.75 3.96 -3.95
N PHE A 110 3.23 3.03 -3.14
CA PHE A 110 2.93 3.25 -1.73
C PHE A 110 2.67 1.94 -0.98
N ALA A 111 2.54 2.00 0.34
CA ALA A 111 1.96 0.95 1.16
C ALA A 111 0.63 1.42 1.81
N SER A 112 -0.27 0.48 2.02
CA SER A 112 -1.60 0.73 2.58
C SER A 112 -2.03 -0.40 3.50
N THR A 113 -3.04 -0.10 4.32
CA THR A 113 -3.78 -1.05 5.14
C THR A 113 -5.22 -1.11 4.67
N PHE A 114 -5.75 -2.32 4.54
CA PHE A 114 -7.15 -2.56 4.22
C PHE A 114 -7.95 -2.81 5.49
N SER A 115 -9.25 -2.54 5.44
CA SER A 115 -10.19 -2.91 6.51
C SER A 115 -10.44 -4.42 6.56
N GLU A 116 -10.33 -5.10 5.41
CA GLU A 116 -10.56 -6.54 5.24
C GLU A 116 -9.69 -7.12 4.13
N TYR A 117 -9.68 -8.45 3.98
CA TYR A 117 -8.88 -9.10 2.95
C TYR A 117 -9.51 -8.89 1.56
N PRO A 118 -8.86 -8.15 0.65
CA PRO A 118 -9.37 -7.97 -0.70
C PRO A 118 -9.33 -9.27 -1.50
N SER A 119 -10.38 -9.52 -2.29
CA SER A 119 -10.40 -10.59 -3.29
C SER A 119 -9.49 -10.24 -4.48
N THR A 120 -8.91 -11.25 -5.12
CA THR A 120 -8.10 -11.07 -6.34
C THR A 120 -8.94 -10.66 -7.55
N ASP A 121 -10.23 -10.99 -7.54
CA ASP A 121 -11.16 -10.70 -8.64
C ASP A 121 -11.85 -9.33 -8.48
N GLU A 122 -11.62 -8.66 -7.36
CA GLU A 122 -12.25 -7.39 -7.04
C GLU A 122 -11.37 -6.22 -7.48
N GLN A 123 -12.00 -5.27 -8.18
CA GLN A 123 -11.36 -3.99 -8.47
C GLN A 123 -11.49 -3.09 -7.24
N LEU A 124 -10.36 -2.74 -6.65
CA LEU A 124 -10.34 -1.99 -5.40
C LEU A 124 -10.59 -0.50 -5.64
N ILE A 125 -11.28 0.13 -4.69
CA ILE A 125 -11.47 1.58 -4.66
C ILE A 125 -10.39 2.17 -3.77
N LEU A 126 -9.57 3.09 -4.31
CA LEU A 126 -8.44 3.67 -3.56
C LEU A 126 -8.89 4.47 -2.33
N ASP A 127 -10.10 5.02 -2.34
CA ASP A 127 -10.66 5.79 -1.22
C ASP A 127 -10.92 4.94 0.04
N ASP A 128 -11.00 3.62 -0.10
CA ASP A 128 -11.21 2.67 1.01
C ASP A 128 -9.89 2.21 1.66
N LEU A 129 -8.75 2.76 1.22
CA LEU A 129 -7.42 2.38 1.69
C LEU A 129 -6.91 3.34 2.76
N PHE A 130 -6.39 2.78 3.86
CA PHE A 130 -5.65 3.56 4.85
C PHE A 130 -4.18 3.59 4.48
N MET A 131 -3.68 4.74 4.06
CA MET A 131 -2.28 4.89 3.66
C MET A 131 -1.34 4.70 4.86
N CYS A 132 -0.32 3.85 4.70
CA CYS A 132 0.73 3.74 5.70
C CYS A 132 1.64 4.98 5.66
N GLU A 133 2.34 5.25 6.76
CA GLU A 133 3.22 6.42 6.88
C GLU A 133 4.67 6.07 6.50
N PRO A 134 5.44 6.95 5.86
CA PRO A 134 6.88 6.73 5.69
C PRO A 134 7.60 6.77 7.04
N ILE A 135 8.62 5.92 7.23
CA ILE A 135 9.48 5.97 8.43
C ILE A 135 10.42 7.17 8.29
N SER A 136 10.56 7.95 9.38
CA SER A 136 11.38 9.16 9.47
C SER A 136 12.86 8.86 9.68
#